data_AF-A0A7V9IZJ5-F1
#
_entry.id   AF-A0A7V9IZJ5-F1
#
_cell.length_a   1.000
_cell.length_b   1.000
_cell.length_c   1.000
_cell.angle_alpha   90.00
_cell.angle_beta   90.00
_cell.angle_gamma   90.00
#
_symmetry.space_group_name_H-M   'P 1'
#
loop_
_entity.id
_entity.type
_entity.pdbx_description
1 polymer ?
#
loop_
_entity_poly.entity_id
_entity_poly.type
_entity_poly.pdbx_seq_one_letter_code
_entity_poly.pdbx_strand_id
1 'polypeptide(L)'
;MTGAVAIDLDGALGDTRPLWNDWLASVSGVLGVDLGTLPVERGEAAAELDRRGAGNWRILLHRFAEERAAVYIRRDADVSAALRALTAADRRLGVFSDAPESLARVALAQLGADRRLVAVETGSGALERLLERLGADTVVVRSRLELLEGAA
;
A
#
# COMPACT_ATOMS: atom_id res chain seq x y z
N MET A 1 -19.83 -2.83 18.38
CA MET A 1 -18.80 -3.90 18.40
C MET A 1 -17.47 -3.27 18.03
N THR A 2 -16.62 -3.00 19.02
CA THR A 2 -15.25 -2.54 18.79
C THR A 2 -14.45 -3.68 18.17
N GLY A 3 -13.72 -3.41 17.09
CA GLY A 3 -12.92 -4.42 16.41
C GLY A 3 -12.01 -3.78 15.37
N ALA A 4 -11.11 -4.57 14.80
CA ALA A 4 -10.13 -4.09 13.83
C ALA A 4 -10.47 -4.55 12.41
N VAL A 5 -10.02 -3.76 11.43
CA VAL A 5 -10.14 -4.08 10.01
C VAL A 5 -8.76 -3.92 9.37
N ALA A 6 -8.26 -4.97 8.74
CA ALA A 6 -7.06 -4.97 7.91
C ALA A 6 -7.47 -4.83 6.45
N ILE A 7 -7.02 -3.76 5.79
CA ILE A 7 -7.46 -3.38 4.45
C ILE A 7 -6.30 -3.49 3.47
N ASP A 8 -6.51 -4.20 2.37
CA ASP A 8 -5.55 -4.28 1.26
C ASP A 8 -5.49 -2.94 0.54
N LEU A 9 -4.31 -2.31 0.51
CA LEU A 9 -4.11 -1.04 -0.20
C LEU A 9 -4.50 -1.16 -1.67
N ASP A 10 -3.95 -2.15 -2.35
CA ASP A 10 -3.99 -2.24 -3.80
C ASP A 10 -5.33 -2.81 -4.30
N GLY A 11 -5.91 -3.73 -3.52
CA GLY A 11 -7.19 -4.34 -3.86
C GLY A 11 -8.42 -3.54 -3.42
N ALA A 12 -8.32 -2.76 -2.33
CA ALA A 12 -9.47 -2.06 -1.75
C ALA A 12 -9.44 -0.54 -1.83
N LEU A 13 -8.26 0.09 -1.86
CA LEU A 13 -8.15 1.56 -1.79
C LEU A 13 -7.64 2.19 -3.09
N GLY A 14 -6.60 1.62 -3.69
CA GLY A 14 -6.03 2.09 -4.95
C GLY A 14 -4.80 1.28 -5.35
N ASP A 15 -4.85 0.67 -6.54
CA ASP A 15 -3.79 -0.19 -7.05
C ASP A 15 -2.49 0.61 -7.34
N THR A 16 -1.42 0.27 -6.63
CA THR A 16 -0.12 0.93 -6.79
C THR A 16 0.82 0.16 -7.73
N ARG A 17 0.42 -1.00 -8.27
CA ARG A 17 1.23 -1.79 -9.21
C ARG A 17 1.57 -1.04 -10.50
N PRO A 18 0.64 -0.30 -11.15
CA PRO A 18 0.99 0.45 -12.36
C PRO A 18 2.07 1.51 -12.11
N LEU A 19 2.01 2.20 -10.97
CA LEU A 19 2.99 3.21 -10.57
C LEU A 19 4.36 2.59 -10.27
N TRP A 20 4.39 1.43 -9.61
CA TRP A 20 5.62 0.65 -9.39
C TRP A 20 6.27 0.22 -10.71
N ASN A 21 5.47 -0.32 -11.65
CA ASN A 21 5.97 -0.79 -12.93
C ASN A 21 6.53 0.35 -13.79
N ASP A 22 5.84 1.50 -13.82
CA ASP A 22 6.32 2.69 -14.53
C ASP A 22 7.62 3.24 -13.92
N TRP A 23 7.72 3.22 -12.59
CA TRP A 23 8.97 3.59 -11.92
C TRP A 23 10.11 2.66 -12.32
N LEU A 24 9.93 1.33 -12.27
CA LEU A 24 10.94 0.36 -12.69
C LEU A 24 11.39 0.62 -14.14
N ALA A 25 10.45 0.83 -15.06
CA ALA A 25 10.79 1.16 -16.45
C ALA A 25 11.64 2.43 -16.54
N SER A 26 11.33 3.46 -15.75
CA SER A 26 12.02 4.75 -15.77
C SER A 26 13.46 4.71 -15.22
N VAL A 27 13.78 3.76 -14.35
CA VAL A 27 15.10 3.67 -13.67
C VAL A 27 16.00 2.54 -14.18
N SER A 28 15.55 1.79 -15.19
CA SER A 28 16.26 0.65 -15.81
C SER A 28 17.70 0.95 -16.26
N GLY A 29 18.02 2.21 -16.62
CA GLY A 29 19.37 2.64 -16.99
C GLY A 29 20.17 3.35 -15.88
N VAL A 30 19.56 3.60 -14.71
CA VAL A 30 20.13 4.50 -13.68
C VAL A 30 20.59 3.71 -12.45
N LEU A 31 19.86 2.66 -12.06
CA LEU A 31 20.14 1.94 -10.81
C LEU A 31 21.37 1.02 -10.87
N GLY A 32 21.95 0.79 -12.05
CA GLY A 32 23.07 -0.15 -12.22
C GLY A 32 22.70 -1.60 -11.88
N VAL A 33 21.40 -1.90 -11.85
CA VAL A 33 20.84 -3.23 -11.58
C VAL A 33 20.02 -3.66 -12.78
N ASP A 34 20.22 -4.91 -13.23
CA ASP A 34 19.34 -5.51 -14.23
C ASP A 34 17.97 -5.79 -13.62
N LEU A 35 17.01 -4.91 -13.93
CA LEU A 35 15.64 -5.00 -13.39
C LEU A 35 14.88 -6.22 -13.90
N GLY A 36 15.29 -6.82 -15.04
CA GLY A 36 14.69 -8.05 -15.56
C GLY A 36 14.98 -9.28 -14.68
N THR A 37 15.92 -9.16 -13.74
CA THR A 37 16.28 -10.23 -12.79
C THR A 37 15.65 -10.04 -11.41
N LEU A 38 14.84 -8.99 -11.22
CA LEU A 38 14.13 -8.80 -9.96
C LEU A 38 12.98 -9.81 -9.84
N PRO A 39 12.68 -10.29 -8.62
CA PRO A 39 11.45 -11.04 -8.35
C PRO A 39 10.19 -10.31 -8.83
N VAL A 40 9.16 -11.08 -9.17
CA VAL A 40 7.84 -10.53 -9.57
C VAL A 40 7.14 -9.90 -8.38
N GLU A 41 7.27 -10.51 -7.20
CA GLU A 41 6.69 -10.00 -5.96
C GLU A 41 7.38 -8.71 -5.52
N ARG A 42 6.60 -7.63 -5.34
CA ARG A 42 7.16 -6.29 -5.12
C ARG A 42 7.94 -6.19 -3.81
N GLY A 43 7.49 -6.90 -2.77
CA GLY A 43 8.19 -6.98 -1.49
C GLY A 43 9.56 -7.67 -1.61
N GLU A 44 9.64 -8.73 -2.42
CA GLU A 44 10.90 -9.43 -2.69
C GLU A 44 11.81 -8.61 -3.61
N ALA A 45 11.26 -7.96 -4.63
CA ALA A 45 11.99 -7.04 -5.49
C ALA A 45 12.60 -5.87 -4.70
N ALA A 46 11.86 -5.31 -3.73
CA ALA A 46 12.37 -4.29 -2.83
C ALA A 46 13.56 -4.81 -1.99
N ALA A 47 13.43 -6.02 -1.42
CA ALA A 47 14.50 -6.64 -0.66
C ALA A 47 15.73 -6.96 -1.53
N GLU A 48 15.53 -7.31 -2.81
CA GLU A 48 16.59 -7.51 -3.78
C GLU A 48 17.34 -6.21 -4.10
N LEU A 49 16.62 -5.12 -4.35
CA LEU A 49 17.18 -3.80 -4.59
C LEU A 49 18.04 -3.32 -3.41
N ASP A 50 17.60 -3.60 -2.19
CA ASP A 50 18.39 -3.34 -0.97
C ASP A 50 19.67 -4.16 -0.92
N ARG A 51 19.56 -5.47 -1.16
CA ARG A 51 20.69 -6.39 -1.06
C ARG A 51 21.77 -6.06 -2.08
N ARG A 52 21.37 -5.64 -3.29
CA ARG A 52 22.28 -5.22 -4.35
C ARG A 52 22.89 -3.84 -4.10
N GLY A 53 22.43 -3.13 -3.07
CA GLY A 53 22.90 -1.78 -2.77
C GLY A 53 22.58 -0.81 -3.91
N ALA A 54 21.37 -0.88 -4.46
CA ALA A 54 20.89 -0.05 -5.58
C ALA A 54 20.72 1.44 -5.17
N GLY A 55 21.79 2.05 -4.67
CA GLY A 55 21.86 3.42 -4.22
C GLY A 55 20.70 3.85 -3.34
N ASN A 56 20.18 5.04 -3.64
CA ASN A 56 19.05 5.67 -2.96
C ASN A 56 17.70 5.33 -3.61
N TRP A 57 17.51 4.12 -4.16
CA TRP A 57 16.31 3.75 -4.92
C TRP A 57 14.99 4.08 -4.21
N ARG A 58 14.93 3.94 -2.87
CA ARG A 58 13.74 4.32 -2.09
C ARG A 58 13.40 5.80 -2.19
N ILE A 59 14.40 6.68 -2.17
CA ILE A 59 14.23 8.13 -2.32
C ILE A 59 13.79 8.44 -3.75
N LEU A 60 14.38 7.78 -4.74
CA LEU A 60 14.00 7.95 -6.15
C LEU A 60 12.55 7.51 -6.39
N LEU A 61 12.16 6.36 -5.86
CA LEU A 61 10.79 5.86 -5.89
C LEU A 61 9.82 6.83 -5.20
N HIS A 62 10.17 7.31 -4.01
CA HIS A 62 9.32 8.24 -3.27
C HIS A 62 9.04 9.51 -4.09
N ARG A 63 10.09 10.16 -4.61
CA ARG A 63 9.96 11.37 -5.43
C ARG A 63 9.15 11.13 -6.71
N PHE A 64 9.46 10.04 -7.41
CA PHE A 64 8.72 9.65 -8.60
C PHE A 64 7.23 9.43 -8.29
N ALA A 65 6.94 8.75 -7.19
CA ALA A 65 5.58 8.53 -6.73
C ALA A 65 4.89 9.85 -6.36
N GLU A 66 5.54 10.78 -5.64
CA GLU A 66 4.93 12.08 -5.30
C GLU A 66 4.52 12.88 -6.55
N GLU A 67 5.37 12.87 -7.58
CA GLU A 67 5.11 13.57 -8.83
C GLU A 67 4.00 12.91 -9.67
N ARG A 68 3.91 11.57 -9.63
CA ARG A 68 3.07 10.79 -10.56
C ARG A 68 1.84 10.16 -9.94
N ALA A 69 1.73 10.07 -8.60
CA ALA A 69 0.67 9.32 -7.92
C ALA A 69 -0.73 9.75 -8.37
N ALA A 70 -0.94 11.04 -8.62
CA ALA A 70 -2.22 11.52 -9.11
C ALA A 70 -2.63 10.86 -10.45
N VAL A 71 -1.69 10.54 -11.34
CA VAL A 71 -1.99 9.91 -12.63
C VAL A 71 -2.57 8.51 -12.46
N TYR A 72 -2.05 7.76 -11.49
CA TYR A 72 -2.37 6.35 -11.28
C TYR A 72 -3.46 6.12 -10.24
N ILE A 73 -3.51 6.97 -9.22
CA ILE A 73 -4.31 6.75 -8.02
C ILE A 73 -5.25 7.94 -7.84
N ARG A 74 -6.55 7.64 -7.93
CA ARG A 74 -7.63 8.61 -7.76
C ARG A 74 -8.38 8.32 -6.47
N ARG A 75 -8.81 9.38 -5.81
CA ARG A 75 -9.72 9.26 -4.67
C ARG A 75 -11.07 8.75 -5.16
N ASP A 76 -11.62 7.81 -4.40
CA ASP A 76 -12.98 7.32 -4.57
C ASP A 76 -13.83 7.82 -3.38
N ALA A 77 -14.97 8.44 -3.70
CA ALA A 77 -15.88 9.02 -2.73
C ALA A 77 -16.55 7.95 -1.85
N ASP A 78 -16.88 6.79 -2.43
CA ASP A 78 -17.52 5.67 -1.73
C ASP A 78 -16.53 5.02 -0.77
N VAL A 79 -15.28 4.79 -1.22
CA VAL A 79 -14.19 4.30 -0.35
C VAL A 79 -13.96 5.28 0.81
N SER A 80 -13.92 6.58 0.51
CA SER A 80 -13.78 7.62 1.53
C SER A 80 -14.95 7.65 2.51
N ALA A 81 -16.18 7.35 2.06
CA ALA A 81 -17.35 7.23 2.91
C ALA A 81 -17.29 5.97 3.79
N ALA A 82 -16.92 4.82 3.21
CA ALA A 82 -16.77 3.56 3.93
C ALA A 82 -15.73 3.66 5.07
N LEU A 83 -14.54 4.20 4.78
CA LEU A 83 -13.52 4.43 5.81
C LEU A 83 -14.01 5.35 6.95
N ARG A 84 -14.82 6.37 6.61
CA ARG A 84 -15.43 7.26 7.60
C ARG A 84 -16.47 6.51 8.45
N ALA A 85 -17.33 5.72 7.83
CA ALA A 85 -18.35 4.94 8.52
C ALA A 85 -17.72 3.93 9.49
N LEU A 86 -16.70 3.19 9.06
CA LEU A 86 -15.96 2.26 9.92
C LEU A 86 -15.30 2.97 11.11
N THR A 87 -14.67 4.12 10.87
CA THR A 87 -14.07 4.92 11.97
C THR A 87 -15.14 5.42 12.94
N ALA A 88 -16.30 5.87 12.44
CA ALA A 88 -17.42 6.33 13.26
C ALA A 88 -18.06 5.19 14.09
N ALA A 89 -17.94 3.95 13.63
CA ALA A 89 -18.29 2.75 14.38
C ALA A 89 -17.20 2.27 15.35
N ASP A 90 -16.20 3.11 15.65
CA ASP A 90 -15.06 2.85 16.55
C ASP A 90 -14.22 1.63 16.12
N ARG A 91 -14.11 1.41 14.81
CA ARG A 91 -13.25 0.36 14.22
C ARG A 91 -11.83 0.88 14.07
N ARG A 92 -10.85 0.08 14.50
CA ARG A 92 -9.42 0.35 14.28
C ARG A 92 -9.04 -0.09 12.87
N LEU A 93 -8.56 0.83 12.04
CA LEU A 93 -8.24 0.54 10.65
C LEU A 93 -6.73 0.37 10.46
N GLY A 94 -6.31 -0.73 9.87
CA GLY A 94 -4.94 -0.93 9.40
C GLY A 94 -4.90 -1.20 7.91
N VAL A 95 -3.78 -0.89 7.27
CA VAL A 95 -3.55 -1.18 5.85
C VAL A 95 -2.35 -2.10 5.68
N PHE A 96 -2.47 -3.07 4.77
CA PHE A 96 -1.36 -3.90 4.32
C PHE A 96 -1.18 -3.79 2.81
N SER A 97 0.06 -3.99 2.34
CA SER A 97 0.41 -4.04 0.91
C SER A 97 1.72 -4.79 0.71
N ASP A 98 1.88 -5.47 -0.42
CA ASP A 98 3.19 -5.99 -0.86
C ASP A 98 4.11 -4.88 -1.41
N ALA A 99 3.59 -3.66 -1.63
CA ALA A 99 4.36 -2.52 -2.09
C ALA A 99 5.48 -2.15 -1.09
N PRO A 100 6.59 -1.56 -1.54
CA PRO A 100 7.56 -0.93 -0.66
C PRO A 100 6.94 0.25 0.11
N GLU A 101 7.41 0.49 1.34
CA GLU A 101 6.88 1.56 2.20
C GLU A 101 6.86 2.93 1.53
N SER A 102 7.93 3.30 0.82
CA SER A 102 8.05 4.60 0.15
C SER A 102 6.96 4.86 -0.89
N LEU A 103 6.43 3.81 -1.52
CA LEU A 103 5.32 3.88 -2.47
C LEU A 103 3.96 3.88 -1.74
N ALA A 104 3.79 2.97 -0.78
CA ALA A 104 2.53 2.83 -0.04
C ALA A 104 2.15 4.12 0.71
N ARG A 105 3.13 4.79 1.33
CA ARG A 105 2.92 6.06 2.04
C ARG A 105 2.40 7.16 1.13
N VAL A 106 2.99 7.31 -0.06
CA VAL A 106 2.56 8.32 -1.04
C VAL A 106 1.15 8.00 -1.54
N ALA A 107 0.86 6.73 -1.84
CA ALA A 107 -0.47 6.30 -2.24
C ALA A 107 -1.54 6.62 -1.18
N LEU A 108 -1.27 6.30 0.10
CA LEU A 108 -2.19 6.57 1.21
C LEU A 108 -2.43 8.06 1.44
N ALA A 109 -1.39 8.89 1.29
CA ALA A 109 -1.51 10.35 1.34
C ALA A 109 -2.36 10.89 0.17
N GLN A 110 -2.10 10.41 -1.04
CA GLN A 110 -2.88 10.77 -2.24
C GLN A 110 -4.36 10.37 -2.07
N LEU A 111 -4.63 9.19 -1.54
CA LEU A 111 -5.99 8.70 -1.24
C LEU A 111 -6.66 9.45 -0.08
N GLY A 112 -5.89 10.15 0.76
CA GLY A 112 -6.40 10.83 1.95
C GLY A 112 -6.81 9.87 3.07
N ALA A 113 -6.31 8.63 3.04
CA ALA A 113 -6.64 7.57 3.99
C ALA A 113 -5.75 7.61 5.26
N ASP A 114 -4.53 8.13 5.14
CA ASP A 114 -3.46 8.05 6.16
C ASP A 114 -3.91 8.44 7.58
N ARG A 115 -4.67 9.53 7.71
CA ARG A 115 -5.11 10.07 9.00
C ARG A 115 -6.07 9.17 9.80
N ARG A 116 -6.62 8.12 9.18
CA ARG A 116 -7.61 7.21 9.80
C ARG A 116 -6.99 5.88 10.20
N LEU A 117 -5.74 5.64 9.84
CA LEU A 117 -5.08 4.35 10.03
C LEU A 117 -4.31 4.33 11.34
N VAL A 118 -4.45 3.23 12.09
CA VAL A 118 -3.68 2.98 13.32
C VAL A 118 -2.39 2.21 13.05
N ALA A 119 -2.28 1.60 11.87
CA ALA A 119 -1.13 0.81 11.44
C ALA A 119 -1.07 0.72 9.91
N VAL A 120 0.15 0.69 9.39
CA VAL A 120 0.44 0.42 7.97
C VAL A 120 1.60 -0.56 7.94
N GLU A 121 1.38 -1.72 7.32
CA GLU A 121 2.39 -2.75 7.10
C GLU A 121 2.64 -2.90 5.61
N THR A 122 3.91 -3.07 5.21
CA THR A 122 4.31 -3.04 3.79
C THR A 122 5.35 -4.13 3.47
N GLY A 123 5.48 -4.46 2.19
CA GLY A 123 6.38 -5.53 1.73
C GLY A 123 5.88 -6.95 2.04
N SER A 124 6.75 -7.93 1.83
CA SER A 124 6.41 -9.34 2.04
C SER A 124 6.00 -9.61 3.49
N GLY A 125 4.94 -10.40 3.68
CA GLY A 125 4.41 -10.72 5.01
C GLY A 125 3.68 -9.58 5.73
N ALA A 126 3.26 -8.53 5.00
CA ALA A 126 2.62 -7.36 5.60
C ALA A 126 1.30 -7.69 6.30
N LEU A 127 0.49 -8.60 5.75
CA LEU A 127 -0.79 -8.96 6.34
C LEU A 127 -0.58 -9.65 7.69
N GLU A 128 0.34 -10.61 7.76
CA GLU A 128 0.62 -11.39 8.95
C GLU A 128 1.05 -10.48 10.10
N ARG A 129 2.01 -9.57 9.85
CA ARG A 129 2.45 -8.57 10.85
C ARG A 129 1.32 -7.63 11.27
N LEU A 130 0.43 -7.27 10.33
CA LEU A 130 -0.70 -6.41 10.64
C LEU A 130 -1.72 -7.12 11.53
N LEU A 131 -2.01 -8.40 11.26
CA LEU A 131 -2.90 -9.22 12.07
C LEU A 131 -2.35 -9.43 13.48
N GLU A 132 -1.05 -9.70 13.61
CA GLU A 132 -0.37 -9.77 14.92
C GLU A 132 -0.53 -8.47 15.72
N ARG A 133 -0.46 -7.32 15.05
CA ARG A 133 -0.61 -6.00 15.68
C ARG A 133 -2.06 -5.65 16.03
N LEU A 134 -3.03 -6.03 15.20
CA LEU A 134 -4.43 -5.64 15.35
C LEU A 134 -5.23 -6.61 16.24
N GLY A 135 -4.83 -7.89 16.28
CA GLY A 135 -5.44 -8.96 17.08
C GLY A 135 -6.19 -10.01 16.24
N ALA A 136 -6.48 -11.15 16.85
CA ALA A 136 -7.03 -12.34 16.17
C ALA A 136 -8.41 -12.13 15.53
N ASP A 137 -9.23 -11.23 16.08
CA ASP A 137 -10.59 -10.93 15.58
C ASP A 137 -10.61 -9.87 14.46
N THR A 138 -9.46 -9.60 13.84
CA THR A 138 -9.34 -8.60 12.77
C THR A 138 -10.03 -9.11 11.51
N VAL A 139 -10.96 -8.32 10.98
CA VAL A 139 -11.61 -8.59 9.69
C VAL A 139 -10.67 -8.17 8.57
N VAL A 140 -10.42 -9.06 7.61
CA VAL A 140 -9.59 -8.77 6.44
C VAL A 140 -10.48 -8.35 5.27
N VAL A 141 -10.16 -7.23 4.65
CA VAL A 141 -10.82 -6.67 3.47
C VAL A 141 -9.80 -6.59 2.35
N ARG A 142 -10.00 -7.36 1.28
CA ARG A 142 -9.09 -7.47 0.14
C ARG A 142 -9.54 -6.71 -1.09
N SER A 143 -10.82 -6.39 -1.17
CA SER A 143 -11.39 -5.75 -2.36
C SER A 143 -12.19 -4.50 -2.01
N ARG A 144 -12.35 -3.62 -3.00
CA ARG A 144 -13.24 -2.46 -2.89
C ARG A 144 -14.66 -2.88 -2.52
N LEU A 145 -15.16 -3.96 -3.11
CA LEU A 145 -16.51 -4.46 -2.84
C LEU A 145 -16.68 -4.86 -1.38
N GLU A 146 -15.76 -5.68 -0.85
CA GLU A 146 -15.76 -6.07 0.56
C GLU A 146 -15.69 -4.87 1.52
N LEU A 147 -14.94 -3.82 1.14
CA LEU A 147 -14.85 -2.61 1.93
C LEU A 147 -16.20 -1.87 2.01
N LEU A 148 -16.91 -1.80 0.89
CA LEU A 148 -18.22 -1.13 0.82
C LEU A 148 -19.29 -1.94 1.56
N GLU A 149 -19.30 -3.26 1.39
CA GLU A 149 -20.22 -4.17 2.07
C GLU A 149 -19.99 -4.18 3.59
N GLY A 150 -18.73 -4.16 4.03
CA GLY A 150 -18.38 -4.15 5.45
C GLY A 150 -18.65 -2.81 6.15
N ALA A 151 -18.94 -1.75 5.40
CA ALA A 151 -19.23 -0.42 5.92
C ALA A 151 -20.72 -0.03 5.86
N ALA A 152 -21.55 -0.84 5.20
CA ALA A 152 -23.00 -0.69 5.13
C ALA A 152 -23.69 -1.17 6.42
#